data_AF-A0A5K1BQK4-F1
#
_entry.id   AF-A0A5K1BQK4-F1
#
_cell.length_a   1.000
_cell.length_b   1.000
_cell.length_c   1.000
_cell.angle_alpha   90.00
_cell.angle_beta   90.00
_cell.angle_gamma   90.00
#
_symmetry.space_group_name_H-M   'P 1'
#
loop_
_entity.id
_entity.type
_entity.pdbx_description
1 polymer ?
#
loop_
_entity_poly.entity_id
_entity_poly.type
_entity_poly.pdbx_seq_one_letter_code
_entity_poly.pdbx_strand_id
1 'polypeptide(L)'
;YLLSKKIQSSAAISSTYLAIATIPMSSFSAIGLTLSVISFLLLGTTSIAQLTPDFYSESCPDLFSAVRSQIENAVDKEKRMGASLVRMFFHDCFVN
;
A
#
# COMPACT_ATOMS: atom_id res chain seq x y z
N TYR A 1 31.05 -14.43 10.89
CA TYR A 1 30.05 -13.79 10.01
C TYR A 1 29.10 -12.85 10.78
N LEU A 2 28.35 -13.33 11.79
CA LEU A 2 27.48 -12.49 12.63
C LEU A 2 28.24 -11.43 13.46
N LEU A 3 29.44 -11.76 13.96
CA LEU A 3 30.33 -10.83 14.66
C LEU A 3 30.89 -9.72 13.74
N SER A 4 31.28 -10.04 12.51
CA SER A 4 31.69 -9.02 11.52
C SER A 4 30.54 -8.09 11.13
N LYS A 5 29.30 -8.60 11.03
CA LYS A 5 28.12 -7.76 10.79
C LYS A 5 27.83 -6.82 11.96
N LYS A 6 28.03 -7.26 13.21
CA LYS A 6 27.84 -6.43 14.40
C LYS A 6 28.89 -5.32 14.51
N ILE A 7 30.14 -5.60 14.12
CA ILE A 7 31.23 -4.60 14.03
C ILE A 7 30.96 -3.60 12.90
N GLN A 8 30.53 -4.06 11.72
CA GLN A 8 30.16 -3.19 10.60
C GLN A 8 28.99 -2.25 10.95
N SER A 9 27.99 -2.78 11.67
CA SER A 9 26.84 -2.00 12.16
C SER A 9 27.25 -1.00 13.23
N SER A 10 28.10 -1.38 14.19
CA SER A 10 28.61 -0.48 15.24
C SER A 10 29.52 0.62 14.68
N ALA A 11 30.34 0.31 13.67
CA ALA A 11 31.19 1.27 12.98
C ALA A 11 30.37 2.26 12.14
N ALA A 12 29.33 1.77 11.45
CA ALA A 12 28.39 2.62 10.72
C ALA A 12 27.66 3.59 11.66
N ILE A 13 27.19 3.11 12.82
CA ILE A 13 26.51 3.93 13.85
C ILE A 13 27.46 5.02 14.39
N SER A 14 28.71 4.67 14.69
CA SER A 14 29.70 5.64 15.18
C SER A 14 30.06 6.71 14.15
N SER A 15 30.11 6.35 12.85
CA SER A 15 30.40 7.29 11.77
C SER A 15 29.23 8.25 11.50
N THR A 16 27.98 7.78 11.61
CA THR A 16 26.80 8.66 11.58
C THR A 16 26.73 9.59 12.79
N TYR A 17 27.10 9.12 13.98
CA TYR A 17 27.09 9.93 15.20
C TYR A 17 28.13 11.06 15.15
N LEU A 18 29.32 10.76 14.62
CA LEU A 18 30.38 11.74 14.44
C LEU A 18 30.04 12.77 13.34
N ALA A 19 29.34 12.35 12.28
CA ALA A 19 28.86 13.26 11.24
C ALA A 19 27.78 14.24 11.73
N ILE A 20 26.98 13.85 12.74
CA ILE A 20 25.99 14.73 13.38
C ILE A 20 26.66 15.74 14.30
N ALA A 21 27.78 15.38 14.95
CA ALA A 21 28.48 16.20 15.93
C ALA A 21 29.30 17.37 15.34
N THR A 22 29.49 17.44 14.01
CA THR A 22 30.36 18.44 13.36
C THR A 22 29.64 19.46 12.47
N ILE A 23 28.31 19.54 12.51
CA ILE A 23 27.57 20.43 11.58
C ILE A 23 27.39 21.84 12.19
N PRO A 24 27.83 22.92 11.50
CA PRO A 24 27.72 24.30 11.98
C PRO A 24 26.26 24.82 11.98
N MET A 25 25.99 25.80 12.85
CA MET A 25 24.67 26.35 13.20
C MET A 25 23.91 27.03 12.04
N SER A 26 24.51 27.17 10.85
CA SER A 26 23.85 27.61 9.61
C SER A 26 23.05 26.51 8.90
N SER A 27 23.19 25.25 9.34
CA SER A 27 22.61 24.08 8.69
C SER A 27 21.26 23.61 9.25
N PHE A 28 20.73 24.24 10.32
CA PHE A 28 19.45 23.84 10.93
C PHE A 28 18.27 23.79 9.92
N SER A 29 18.26 24.69 8.93
CA SER A 29 17.26 24.71 7.85
C SER A 29 17.41 23.53 6.87
N ALA A 30 18.65 23.18 6.51
CA ALA A 30 18.94 22.06 5.62
C ALA A 30 18.67 20.70 6.29
N ILE A 31 18.93 20.59 7.59
CA ILE A 31 18.62 19.39 8.39
C ILE A 31 17.11 19.20 8.50
N GLY A 32 16.34 20.28 8.69
CA GLY A 32 14.87 20.22 8.69
C GLY A 32 14.30 19.71 7.36
N LEU A 33 14.84 20.19 6.24
CA LEU A 33 14.44 19.75 4.90
C LEU A 33 14.80 18.29 4.64
N THR A 34 16.00 17.84 5.01
CA THR A 34 16.40 16.44 4.81
C THR A 34 15.59 15.48 5.69
N LEU A 35 15.31 15.85 6.94
CA LEU A 35 14.45 15.05 7.83
C LEU A 35 13.00 14.97 7.30
N SER A 36 12.48 16.07 6.75
CA SER A 36 11.14 16.10 6.13
C SER A 36 11.05 15.17 4.92
N VAL A 37 12.05 15.23 4.02
CA VAL A 37 12.13 14.38 2.83
C VAL A 37 12.29 12.89 3.20
N ILE A 38 13.11 12.58 4.22
CA ILE A 38 13.28 11.22 4.74
C ILE A 38 11.98 10.70 5.37
N SER A 39 11.27 11.52 6.17
CA SER A 39 9.94 11.17 6.69
C SER A 39 8.96 10.87 5.57
N PHE A 40 8.91 11.71 4.53
CA PHE A 40 8.01 11.52 3.39
C PHE A 40 8.33 10.23 2.60
N LEU A 41 9.61 9.92 2.42
CA LEU A 41 10.08 8.67 1.81
C LEU A 41 9.76 7.43 2.66
N LEU A 42 9.81 7.55 3.99
CA LEU A 42 9.45 6.49 4.94
C LEU A 42 7.93 6.26 5.05
N LEU A 43 7.12 7.25 4.68
CA LEU A 43 5.65 7.16 4.61
C LEU A 43 5.14 6.52 3.32
N GLY A 44 6.03 6.13 2.39
CA GLY A 44 5.69 5.40 1.18
C GLY A 44 5.25 3.97 1.49
N THR A 45 4.03 3.79 2.00
CA THR A 45 3.43 2.47 2.18
C THR A 45 2.89 1.98 0.85
N THR A 46 3.42 0.88 0.33
CA THR A 46 2.71 0.10 -0.69
C THR A 46 1.56 -0.61 0.02
N SER A 47 0.32 -0.17 -0.23
CA SER A 47 -0.86 -0.85 0.28
C SER A 47 -1.07 -2.14 -0.52
N ILE A 48 -0.70 -3.28 0.07
CA ILE A 48 -1.16 -4.58 -0.41
C ILE A 48 -2.56 -4.75 0.17
N ALA A 49 -3.60 -4.45 -0.62
CA ALA A 49 -4.97 -4.72 -0.23
C ALA A 49 -5.14 -6.24 -0.05
N GLN A 50 -5.31 -6.69 1.19
CA GLN A 50 -5.57 -8.09 1.49
C GLN A 50 -7.03 -8.40 1.14
N LEU A 51 -7.23 -9.01 -0.03
CA LEU A 51 -8.53 -9.47 -0.48
C LEU A 51 -8.81 -10.85 0.14
N THR A 52 -9.92 -10.96 0.86
CA THR A 52 -10.46 -12.23 1.34
C THR A 52 -11.87 -12.42 0.79
N PRO A 53 -12.29 -13.66 0.50
CA PRO A 53 -13.64 -13.93 -0.01
C PRO A 53 -14.73 -13.50 0.98
N ASP A 54 -14.43 -13.54 2.28
CA ASP A 54 -15.39 -13.23 3.35
C ASP A 54 -15.23 -11.81 3.91
N PHE A 55 -14.59 -10.89 3.18
CA PHE A 55 -14.30 -9.52 3.63
C PHE A 55 -15.54 -8.79 4.17
N TYR A 56 -16.71 -9.05 3.60
CA TYR A 56 -17.99 -8.42 3.99
C TYR A 56 -18.86 -9.25 4.93
N SER A 57 -18.42 -10.44 5.37
CA SER A 57 -19.23 -11.36 6.18
C SER A 57 -19.80 -10.73 7.47
N GLU A 58 -19.02 -9.90 8.16
CA GLU A 58 -19.43 -9.23 9.40
C GLU A 58 -20.13 -7.89 9.17
N SER A 59 -19.69 -7.11 8.16
CA SER A 59 -20.19 -5.75 7.93
C SER A 59 -21.46 -5.71 7.07
N CYS A 60 -21.61 -6.66 6.15
CA CYS A 60 -22.76 -6.80 5.27
C CYS A 60 -22.93 -8.28 4.85
N PRO A 61 -23.51 -9.13 5.73
CA PRO A 61 -23.59 -10.58 5.50
C PRO A 61 -24.38 -10.96 4.25
N ASP A 62 -25.38 -10.15 3.88
CA ASP A 62 -26.25 -10.40 2.73
C ASP A 62 -25.75 -9.80 1.42
N LEU A 63 -24.57 -9.19 1.39
CA LEU A 63 -24.06 -8.50 0.20
C LEU A 63 -24.01 -9.45 -1.01
N PHE A 64 -23.44 -10.64 -0.83
CA PHE A 64 -23.29 -11.60 -1.91
C PHE A 64 -24.63 -12.14 -2.42
N SER A 65 -25.59 -12.40 -1.52
CA SER A 65 -26.92 -12.90 -1.90
C SER A 65 -27.72 -11.82 -2.63
N ALA A 66 -27.68 -10.58 -2.14
CA ALA A 66 -28.35 -9.44 -2.75
C ALA A 66 -27.81 -9.14 -4.17
N VAL A 67 -26.48 -9.05 -4.32
CA VAL A 67 -25.84 -8.80 -5.62
C VAL A 67 -26.15 -9.91 -6.60
N ARG A 68 -26.07 -11.18 -6.17
CA ARG A 68 -26.40 -12.33 -7.00
C ARG A 68 -27.84 -12.28 -7.52
N SER A 69 -28.81 -12.02 -6.65
CA SER A 69 -30.22 -11.91 -7.03
C SER A 69 -30.46 -10.81 -8.06
N GLN A 70 -29.82 -9.65 -7.90
CA GLN A 70 -29.94 -8.55 -8.87
C GLN A 70 -29.31 -8.90 -10.22
N ILE A 71 -28.15 -9.55 -10.23
CA ILE A 71 -27.50 -9.99 -11.48
C ILE A 71 -28.37 -11.05 -12.18
N GLU A 72 -28.89 -12.03 -11.45
CA GLU A 72 -29.78 -13.07 -12.00
C GLU A 72 -31.03 -12.43 -12.64
N ASN A 73 -31.71 -11.53 -11.93
CA ASN A 73 -32.86 -10.79 -12.47
C ASN A 73 -32.51 -9.98 -13.74
N ALA A 74 -31.35 -9.31 -13.75
CA ALA A 74 -30.91 -8.51 -14.89
C ALA A 74 -30.58 -9.40 -16.12
N VAL A 75 -29.94 -10.55 -15.90
CA VAL A 75 -29.61 -11.52 -16.94
C VAL A 75 -30.86 -12.22 -17.47
N ASP A 76 -31.83 -12.52 -16.61
CA ASP A 76 -33.10 -13.11 -17.03
C ASP A 76 -33.94 -12.15 -17.86
N LYS A 77 -33.90 -10.86 -17.54
CA LYS A 77 -34.51 -9.82 -18.39
C LYS A 77 -33.79 -9.69 -19.74
N GLU A 78 -32.46 -9.67 -19.73
CA GLU A 78 -31.64 -9.56 -20.94
C GLU A 78 -30.38 -10.44 -20.85
N LYS A 79 -30.37 -11.58 -21.53
CA LYS A 79 -29.25 -12.54 -21.44
C LYS A 79 -27.89 -11.95 -21.83
N ARG A 80 -27.88 -10.92 -22.68
CA ARG A 80 -26.67 -10.19 -23.08
C ARG A 80 -26.02 -9.39 -21.94
N MET A 81 -26.77 -9.02 -20.90
CA MET A 81 -26.26 -8.25 -19.75
C MET A 81 -25.11 -8.96 -19.04
N GLY A 82 -25.14 -10.29 -18.92
CA GLY A 82 -24.06 -11.04 -18.28
C GLY A 82 -22.72 -10.85 -19.00
N ALA A 83 -22.71 -10.88 -20.33
CA ALA A 83 -21.51 -10.62 -21.13
C ALA A 83 -21.04 -9.16 -21.02
N SER A 84 -21.96 -8.20 -20.96
CA SER A 84 -21.65 -6.78 -20.76
C SER A 84 -20.99 -6.52 -19.40
N LEU A 85 -21.50 -7.12 -18.33
CA LEU A 85 -20.93 -7.00 -16.98
C LEU A 85 -19.50 -7.54 -16.91
N VAL A 86 -19.28 -8.73 -17.50
CA VAL A 86 -17.95 -9.34 -17.58
C VAL A 86 -16.98 -8.45 -18.37
N ARG A 87 -17.41 -7.90 -19.50
CA ARG A 87 -16.60 -6.97 -20.30
C ARG A 87 -16.25 -5.69 -19.52
N MET A 88 -17.20 -5.15 -18.76
CA MET A 88 -16.97 -3.97 -17.92
C MET A 88 -15.93 -4.28 -16.83
N PHE A 89 -16.07 -5.41 -16.14
CA PHE A 89 -15.10 -5.83 -15.12
C PHE A 89 -13.68 -5.97 -15.69
N PHE A 90 -13.54 -6.61 -16.85
CA PHE A 90 -12.24 -6.69 -17.53
C PHE A 90 -11.70 -5.32 -17.95
N HIS A 91 -12.56 -4.39 -18.36
CA HIS A 91 -12.15 -3.04 -18.71
C HIS A 91 -11.60 -2.27 -17.50
N ASP A 92 -12.23 -2.40 -16.33
CA ASP A 92 -11.80 -1.72 -15.10
C ASP A 92 -10.50 -2.30 -14.55
N CYS A 93 -10.26 -3.61 -14.74
CA CYS A 93 -9.07 -4.27 -14.21
C CYS A 93 -7.83 -4.20 -15.14
N PHE A 94 -8.01 -4.04 -16.46
CA PHE A 94 -6.90 -4.13 -17.41
C PHE A 94 -6.35 -2.76 -17.85
N VAL A 95 -7.05 -1.66 -17.57
CA VAL A 95 -6.64 -0.30 -17.94
C VAL A 95 -5.87 0.37 -16.79
N ASN A 96 -4.86 -0.32 -16.24
CA ASN A 96 -3.91 0.26 -15.28
C ASN A 96 -2.51 -0.33 -15.42
#